data_AF-A0AA52AWN4-F1
#
_entry.id   AF-A0AA52AWN4-F1
#
_cell.length_a   1.000
_cell.length_b   1.000
_cell.length_c   1.000
_cell.angle_alpha   90.00
_cell.angle_beta   90.00
_cell.angle_gamma   90.00
#
_symmetry.space_group_name_H-M   'P 1'
#
loop_
_entity.id
_entity.type
_entity.pdbx_description
1 polymer ?
#
loop_
_entity_poly.entity_id
_entity_poly.type
_entity_poly.pdbx_seq_one_letter_code
_entity_poly.pdbx_strand_id
1 'polypeptide(L)'
;MADVPPNLTWERAAPPDATGPWIEIAFGEGEGDDGDAPVYIRETGDPDNIVTTNRRKWDAFVLGVQAGEFDHFVEGVEEVGGVEGGDTP
;
A
#
# COMPACT_ATOMS: atom_id res chain seq x y z
N MET A 1 -7.19 -14.80 10.14
CA MET A 1 -5.94 -14.06 10.45
C MET A 1 -4.81 -14.82 9.80
N ALA A 2 -3.94 -14.14 9.04
CA ALA A 2 -2.71 -14.76 8.57
C ALA A 2 -1.87 -15.19 9.79
N ASP A 3 -1.21 -16.33 9.70
CA ASP A 3 -0.27 -16.77 10.73
C ASP A 3 1.03 -15.97 10.54
N VAL A 4 1.16 -14.87 11.29
CA VAL A 4 2.28 -13.92 11.14
C VAL A 4 3.39 -14.31 12.11
N PRO A 5 4.63 -14.53 11.64
CA PRO A 5 5.75 -14.83 12.51
C PRO A 5 5.99 -13.71 13.55
N PRO A 6 6.28 -14.05 14.81
CA PRO A 6 6.39 -13.06 15.88
C PRO A 6 7.68 -12.22 15.83
N ASN A 7 8.67 -12.65 15.06
CA ASN A 7 10.04 -12.10 15.03
C ASN A 7 10.42 -11.45 13.69
N LEU A 8 9.44 -10.82 13.03
CA LEU A 8 9.66 -10.08 11.79
C LEU A 8 10.43 -8.77 12.03
N THR A 9 11.39 -8.49 11.14
CA THR A 9 12.00 -7.16 11.03
C THR A 9 11.12 -6.28 10.16
N TRP A 10 10.57 -5.22 10.76
CA TRP A 10 9.71 -4.25 10.07
C TRP A 10 10.52 -3.05 9.58
N GLU A 11 10.48 -2.81 8.28
CA GLU A 11 11.12 -1.70 7.58
C GLU A 11 10.14 -0.54 7.41
N ARG A 12 10.52 0.66 7.83
CA ARG A 12 9.72 1.88 7.71
C ARG A 12 9.70 2.36 6.26
N ALA A 13 8.51 2.46 5.65
CA ALA A 13 8.31 3.00 4.31
C ALA A 13 7.91 4.49 4.36
N ALA A 14 8.72 5.31 5.02
CA ALA A 14 8.50 6.76 5.12
C ALA A 14 9.82 7.52 5.28
N PRO A 15 9.89 8.79 4.85
CA PRO A 15 11.01 9.67 5.14
C PRO A 15 11.33 9.74 6.64
N PRO A 16 12.60 9.95 7.03
CA PRO A 16 13.01 9.95 8.44
C PRO A 16 12.26 11.00 9.26
N ASP A 17 11.93 12.14 8.65
CA ASP A 17 11.25 13.30 9.21
C ASP A 17 9.71 13.25 9.10
N ALA A 18 9.15 12.20 8.49
CA ALA A 18 7.70 12.06 8.38
C ALA A 18 7.04 11.95 9.77
N THR A 19 5.87 12.59 9.91
CA THR A 19 5.04 12.58 11.12
C THR A 19 3.71 11.89 10.84
N GLY A 20 3.07 11.35 11.88
CA GLY A 20 1.82 10.58 11.74
C GLY A 20 2.06 9.08 11.53
N PRO A 21 1.01 8.31 11.21
CA PRO A 21 1.17 6.90 10.89
C PRO A 21 1.86 6.70 9.53
N TRP A 22 2.54 5.57 9.36
CA TRP A 22 3.19 5.19 8.11
C TRP A 22 3.06 3.69 7.86
N ILE A 23 3.36 3.29 6.64
CA ILE A 23 3.43 1.89 6.27
C ILE A 23 4.75 1.28 6.74
N GLU A 24 4.68 0.08 7.26
CA GLU A 24 5.82 -0.79 7.53
C GLU A 24 5.70 -2.08 6.71
N ILE A 25 6.83 -2.60 6.28
CA ILE A 25 6.93 -3.78 5.44
C ILE A 25 7.88 -4.77 6.10
N ALA A 26 7.52 -6.05 6.15
CA ALA A 26 8.41 -7.11 6.60
C ALA A 26 8.45 -8.27 5.60
N PHE A 27 9.62 -8.86 5.45
CA PHE A 27 9.84 -10.03 4.61
C PHE A 27 9.97 -11.27 5.48
N GLY A 28 9.10 -12.25 5.27
CA GLY A 28 9.20 -13.55 5.93
C GLY A 28 9.98 -14.56 5.10
N GLU A 29 10.37 -15.65 5.75
CA GLU A 29 10.94 -16.82 5.08
C GLU A 29 9.80 -17.65 4.47
N GLY A 30 9.98 -18.13 3.25
CA GLY A 30 9.02 -18.99 2.56
C GLY A 30 9.35 -20.48 2.75
N GLU A 31 8.32 -21.32 2.80
CA GLU A 31 8.51 -22.76 2.62
C GLU A 31 8.46 -23.09 1.12
N GLY A 32 9.61 -23.07 0.43
CA GLY A 32 9.69 -23.39 -1.00
C GLY A 32 10.46 -22.37 -1.83
N ASP A 33 9.92 -22.00 -3.00
CA ASP A 33 10.53 -21.01 -3.90
C ASP A 33 10.52 -19.61 -3.27
N ASP A 34 11.61 -18.86 -3.44
CA ASP A 34 11.74 -17.49 -2.92
C ASP A 34 10.59 -16.57 -3.38
N GLY A 35 10.00 -16.83 -4.55
CA GLY A 35 8.88 -16.05 -5.09
C GLY A 35 7.58 -16.21 -4.28
N ASP A 36 7.42 -17.31 -3.54
CA ASP A 36 6.25 -17.57 -2.71
C ASP A 36 6.46 -17.14 -1.24
N ALA A 37 7.66 -16.68 -0.89
CA ALA A 37 7.95 -16.13 0.44
C ALA A 37 7.01 -14.96 0.78
N PRO A 38 6.46 -14.91 2.01
CA PRO A 38 5.45 -13.93 2.37
C PRO A 38 6.04 -12.53 2.56
N VAL A 39 5.27 -11.53 2.15
CA VAL A 39 5.53 -10.11 2.41
C VAL A 39 4.37 -9.56 3.23
N TYR A 40 4.68 -8.98 4.38
CA TYR A 40 3.70 -8.44 5.33
C TYR A 40 3.72 -6.92 5.27
N ILE A 41 2.55 -6.31 5.27
CA ILE A 41 2.36 -4.87 5.16
C ILE A 41 1.38 -4.45 6.26
N ARG A 42 1.71 -3.40 7.02
CA ARG A 42 0.83 -2.83 8.04
C ARG A 42 0.99 -1.32 8.14
N GLU A 43 0.05 -0.67 8.79
CA GLU A 43 0.17 0.73 9.20
C GLU A 43 0.54 0.82 10.69
N THR A 44 1.40 1.77 11.08
CA THR A 44 1.79 1.94 12.49
C THR A 44 0.67 2.41 13.41
N GLY A 45 -0.39 3.02 12.87
CA GLY A 45 -1.58 3.41 13.62
C GLY A 45 -2.52 2.24 13.96
N ASP A 46 -2.43 1.13 13.23
CA ASP A 46 -3.24 -0.09 13.41
C ASP A 46 -2.39 -1.35 13.15
N PRO A 47 -1.43 -1.66 14.05
CA PRO A 47 -0.39 -2.67 13.79
C PRO A 47 -0.90 -4.11 13.74
N ASP A 48 -2.14 -4.35 14.19
CA ASP A 48 -2.80 -5.66 14.16
C ASP A 48 -3.47 -5.95 12.82
N ASN A 49 -3.67 -4.92 11.98
CA ASN A 49 -4.25 -5.03 10.65
C ASN A 49 -3.15 -5.26 9.60
N ILE A 50 -2.82 -6.53 9.40
CA ILE A 50 -1.72 -6.96 8.53
C ILE A 50 -2.27 -7.52 7.23
N VAL A 51 -1.85 -6.93 6.12
CA VAL A 51 -2.06 -7.46 4.77
C VAL A 51 -0.86 -8.32 4.39
N THR A 52 -1.12 -9.51 3.84
CA THR A 52 -0.08 -10.45 3.41
C THR A 52 -0.17 -10.69 1.90
N THR A 53 0.97 -10.58 1.24
CA THR A 53 1.19 -10.99 -0.16
C THR A 53 2.43 -11.89 -0.24
N ASN A 54 2.96 -12.14 -1.44
CA ASN A 54 4.22 -12.86 -1.62
C ASN A 54 5.24 -12.05 -2.42
N ARG A 55 6.50 -12.50 -2.42
CA ARG A 55 7.62 -11.81 -3.06
C ARG A 55 7.36 -11.56 -4.54
N ARG A 56 6.86 -12.55 -5.28
CA ARG A 56 6.57 -12.42 -6.72
C ARG A 56 5.56 -11.30 -7.03
N LYS A 57 4.47 -11.23 -6.27
CA LYS A 57 3.45 -10.17 -6.43
C LYS A 57 3.97 -8.82 -5.97
N TRP A 58 4.73 -8.79 -4.88
CA TRP A 58 5.36 -7.57 -4.37
C TRP A 58 6.33 -6.96 -5.39
N ASP A 59 7.19 -7.78 -6.00
CA ASP A 59 8.15 -7.32 -6.99
C ASP A 59 7.45 -6.76 -8.24
N ALA A 60 6.40 -7.44 -8.72
CA ALA A 60 5.57 -6.94 -9.81
C ALA A 60 4.88 -5.60 -9.46
N PHE A 61 4.37 -5.48 -8.23
CA PHE A 61 3.77 -4.24 -7.74
C PHE A 61 4.78 -3.09 -7.71
N VAL A 62 5.98 -3.31 -7.16
CA VAL A 62 7.05 -2.30 -7.11
C VAL A 62 7.46 -1.87 -8.52
N LEU A 63 7.60 -2.80 -9.46
CA LEU A 63 7.90 -2.48 -10.85
C LEU A 63 6.83 -1.58 -11.49
N GLY A 64 5.56 -1.86 -11.22
CA GLY A 64 4.47 -1.01 -11.73
C GLY A 64 4.44 0.39 -11.12
N VAL A 65 4.72 0.51 -9.81
CA VAL A 65 4.89 1.81 -9.14
C VAL A 65 6.05 2.58 -9.77
N GLN A 66 7.20 1.94 -9.99
CA GLN A 66 8.36 2.58 -10.61
C GLN A 66 8.14 2.98 -12.06
N ALA A 67 7.30 2.24 -12.79
CA ALA A 67 6.89 2.57 -14.15
C ALA A 67 5.87 3.71 -14.23
N GLY A 68 5.41 4.24 -13.08
CA GLY A 68 4.41 5.29 -13.03
C GLY A 68 3.00 4.83 -13.41
N GLU A 69 2.73 3.52 -13.36
CA GLU A 69 1.40 2.96 -13.71
C GLU A 69 0.29 3.48 -12.78
N PHE A 70 0.66 4.01 -11.61
CA PHE A 70 -0.27 4.52 -10.60
C PHE A 70 -0.32 6.05 -10.49
N ASP A 71 0.41 6.80 -11.34
CA ASP A 71 0.40 8.27 -11.29
C ASP A 71 -0.82 8.91 -11.99
N HIS A 72 -1.61 8.12 -12.72
CA HIS A 72 -2.71 8.60 -13.56
C HIS A 72 -4.09 8.67 -12.85
N PHE A 73 -4.17 8.47 -11.53
CA PHE A 73 -5.46 8.41 -10.83
C PHE A 73 -6.07 9.78 -10.41
N VAL A 74 -5.57 10.91 -10.92
CA VAL A 74 -6.00 12.26 -10.48
C VAL A 74 -6.72 13.08 -11.57
N GLU A 75 -6.68 12.69 -12.85
CA GLU A 75 -7.41 13.42 -13.90
C GLU A 75 -8.89 13.03 -13.93
N GLY A 76 -9.70 13.66 -13.06
CA GLY A 76 -11.17 13.49 -13.07
C GLY A 76 -11.97 14.06 -11.90
N VAL A 77 -11.33 14.65 -10.88
CA VAL A 77 -12.04 15.22 -9.72
C VAL A 77 -12.41 16.70 -9.86
N GLU A 78 -12.14 17.32 -11.01
CA GLU A 78 -12.42 18.74 -11.28
C GLU A 78 -13.59 18.97 -12.24
N GLU A 79 -14.70 18.23 -12.15
CA GLU A 79 -15.92 18.66 -12.87
C GLU A 79 -17.25 18.19 -12.22
N VAL A 80 -17.46 18.45 -10.94
CA VAL A 80 -18.82 18.45 -10.38
C VAL A 80 -18.99 19.64 -9.43
N GLY A 81 -18.99 20.85 -10.00
CA GLY A 81 -19.14 22.09 -9.23
C GLY A 81 -19.61 23.25 -10.09
N GLY A 82 -20.74 23.11 -10.78
CA GLY A 82 -21.29 24.26 -11.50
C GLY A 82 -22.48 23.97 -12.41
N VAL A 83 -23.62 23.56 -11.86
CA VAL A 83 -24.93 24.00 -12.38
C VAL A 83 -25.84 24.33 -11.20
N GLU A 84 -25.70 25.56 -10.68
CA GLU A 84 -26.71 26.15 -9.81
C GLU A 84 -28.03 26.26 -10.58
N GLY A 85 -29.12 25.87 -9.90
CA GLY A 85 -30.47 25.96 -10.41
C GLY A 85 -30.85 27.39 -10.77
N GLY A 86 -31.52 27.53 -11.91
CA GLY A 86 -32.27 28.72 -12.29
C GLY A 86 -33.62 28.28 -12.83
N ASP A 87 -34.59 28.19 -11.93
CA ASP A 87 -36.01 28.05 -12.23
C ASP A 87 -36.58 29.38 -12.76
N THR A 88 -37.17 29.31 -13.96
CA THR A 88 -38.19 30.19 -14.60
C THR A 88 -37.99 31.73 -14.67
N PRO A 89 -38.73 32.50 -15.52
CA PRO A 89 -40.06 32.30 -16.11
C PRO A 89 -40.09 31.84 -17.58
#